data_AF-A0A7I7X8U7-F1
#
_entry.id   AF-A0A7I7X8U7-F1
#
_cell.length_a   1.000
_cell.length_b   1.000
_cell.length_c   1.000
_cell.angle_alpha   90.00
_cell.angle_beta   90.00
_cell.angle_gamma   90.00
#
_symmetry.space_group_name_H-M   'P 1'
#
loop_
_entity.id
_entity.type
_entity.pdbx_description
1 polymer ?
#
loop_
_entity_poly.entity_id
_entity_poly.type
_entity_poly.pdbx_seq_one_letter_code
_entity_poly.pdbx_strand_id
1 'polypeptide(L)'
;MQLMSPLDSVFLLTETREHPMHVGGLMLLEPPEGAGLEFVGEIYRDMLGARDLQPAFRKRPASPLGGVSSVAWAFDDDDDVDLEYHVRRSALPVPGRVRDLLELTSRLHGSLLDRHRPLWEAHVVEGLNDGRFAVYVKVHHSLIDGVSLLRLLGRTLSTDPRDPQLRTPWTVRPSSRPRRPAPSRLGELAQLVKDTAALGPSTVKLARAALLEQQLTLPFEAPRTMLNVKIGGARRCAAQSWPVHRVAAIKRAAGVTLNDVVLAMCAGALRAYLDERDALPEHPLVAMVPVSLRTEAEADSGGNLVGTILCNLATDLSDPAARLATISESTRSNKKVFSELPRAQALALSAANMAPLALAAVPGFVSVAKPPFNVVISNVPGPAEPLYWRGARLDGNYPMSIALDGQALNITVISNAGNLDFGLVGCRRSVPHLQRLLGHLDTALEDLERAVGV
;
A
#
# COMPACT_ATOMS: atom_id res chain seq x y z
N MET A 1 20.28 17.15 -14.67
CA MET A 1 20.43 16.03 -13.70
C MET A 1 20.30 16.55 -12.28
N GLN A 2 19.81 15.72 -11.34
CA GLN A 2 19.63 16.07 -9.93
C GLN A 2 20.03 14.88 -9.04
N LEU A 3 20.77 15.09 -7.96
CA LEU A 3 21.08 13.99 -7.03
C LEU A 3 19.81 13.42 -6.38
N MET A 4 19.76 12.09 -6.25
CA MET A 4 18.69 11.37 -5.56
C MET A 4 18.74 11.62 -4.05
N SER A 5 17.60 11.53 -3.37
CA SER A 5 17.61 11.46 -1.91
C SER A 5 18.15 10.08 -1.47
N PRO A 6 18.75 9.95 -0.27
CA PRO A 6 19.22 8.66 0.22
C PRO A 6 18.13 7.59 0.25
N LEU A 7 16.91 7.98 0.62
CA LEU A 7 15.76 7.07 0.70
C LEU A 7 15.33 6.57 -0.69
N ASP A 8 15.29 7.46 -1.70
CA ASP A 8 14.98 7.06 -3.09
C ASP A 8 16.03 6.09 -3.65
N SER A 9 17.30 6.35 -3.37
CA SER A 9 18.42 5.51 -3.79
C SER A 9 18.34 4.11 -3.18
N VAL A 10 17.93 3.97 -1.92
CA VAL A 10 17.78 2.64 -1.26
C VAL A 10 16.78 1.77 -2.01
N PHE A 11 15.64 2.31 -2.47
CA PHE A 11 14.67 1.51 -3.25
C PHE A 11 15.27 0.98 -4.55
N LEU A 12 16.03 1.80 -5.28
CA LEU A 12 16.70 1.37 -6.52
C LEU A 12 17.85 0.38 -6.29
N LEU A 13 18.58 0.55 -5.19
CA LEU A 13 19.71 -0.32 -4.81
C LEU A 13 19.26 -1.69 -4.29
N THR A 14 18.12 -1.74 -3.61
CA THR A 14 17.57 -2.98 -3.04
C THR A 14 16.65 -3.73 -3.99
N GLU A 15 16.14 -3.06 -5.04
CA GLU A 15 15.35 -3.71 -6.07
C GLU A 15 16.16 -4.76 -6.84
N THR A 16 15.55 -5.92 -7.01
CA THR A 16 16.09 -7.08 -7.74
C THR A 16 14.97 -7.70 -8.57
N ARG A 17 15.30 -8.71 -9.40
CA ARG A 17 14.28 -9.43 -10.17
C ARG A 17 13.21 -10.06 -9.27
N GLU A 18 13.58 -10.48 -8.07
CA GLU A 18 12.73 -11.11 -7.05
C GLU A 18 11.91 -10.07 -6.27
N HIS A 19 12.44 -8.85 -6.15
CA HIS A 19 11.90 -7.76 -5.36
C HIS A 19 11.71 -6.48 -6.19
N PRO A 20 10.77 -6.45 -7.16
CA PRO A 20 10.38 -5.20 -7.79
C PRO A 20 9.87 -4.19 -6.75
N MET A 21 10.38 -2.96 -6.80
CA MET A 21 10.10 -1.89 -5.82
C MET A 21 9.13 -0.85 -6.38
N HIS A 22 8.06 -1.32 -7.02
CA HIS A 22 6.99 -0.48 -7.55
C HIS A 22 5.68 -0.70 -6.82
N VAL A 23 4.87 0.35 -6.78
CA VAL A 23 3.48 0.33 -6.32
C VAL A 23 2.56 0.48 -7.53
N GLY A 24 1.32 0.02 -7.41
CA GLY A 24 0.32 0.21 -8.44
C GLY A 24 -1.07 0.47 -7.90
N GLY A 25 -1.93 0.96 -8.79
CA GLY A 25 -3.36 1.08 -8.56
C GLY A 25 -4.12 0.49 -9.75
N LEU A 26 -5.06 -0.40 -9.47
CA LEU A 26 -5.97 -0.95 -10.46
C LEU A 26 -7.34 -0.29 -10.28
N MET A 27 -7.68 0.63 -11.18
CA MET A 27 -9.01 1.23 -11.24
C MET A 27 -9.90 0.39 -12.14
N LEU A 28 -11.10 0.08 -11.67
CA LEU A 28 -12.16 -0.60 -12.41
C LEU A 28 -13.27 0.41 -12.66
N LEU A 29 -13.62 0.63 -13.93
CA LEU A 29 -14.50 1.71 -14.35
C LEU A 29 -15.67 1.19 -15.18
N GLU A 30 -16.84 1.75 -14.91
CA GLU A 30 -18.05 1.57 -15.71
C GLU A 30 -18.16 2.71 -16.72
N PRO A 31 -18.19 2.42 -18.03
CA PRO A 31 -18.48 3.44 -19.04
C PRO A 31 -19.81 4.17 -18.77
N PRO A 32 -19.95 5.44 -19.17
CA PRO A 32 -21.22 6.14 -19.08
C PRO A 32 -22.29 5.44 -19.93
N GLU A 33 -23.55 5.62 -19.55
CA GLU A 33 -24.68 5.06 -20.30
C GLU A 33 -24.66 5.55 -21.75
N GLY A 34 -24.83 4.64 -22.70
CA GLY A 34 -24.77 4.95 -24.13
C GLY A 34 -23.36 5.12 -24.70
N ALA A 35 -22.30 4.87 -23.93
CA ALA A 35 -20.94 4.81 -24.46
C ALA A 35 -20.82 3.79 -25.60
N GLY A 36 -20.28 4.23 -26.75
CA GLY A 36 -20.02 3.34 -27.88
C GLY A 36 -18.82 2.42 -27.66
N LEU A 37 -18.64 1.44 -28.56
CA LEU A 37 -17.53 0.48 -28.50
C LEU A 37 -16.13 1.14 -28.56
N GLU A 38 -16.05 2.35 -29.12
CA GLU A 38 -14.80 3.12 -29.23
C GLU A 38 -14.39 3.84 -27.95
N PHE A 39 -15.26 3.89 -26.92
CA PHE A 39 -15.02 4.70 -25.71
C PHE A 39 -13.67 4.42 -25.04
N VAL A 40 -13.31 3.14 -24.87
CA VAL A 40 -12.02 2.75 -24.28
C VAL A 40 -10.84 3.10 -25.21
N GLY A 41 -11.04 2.98 -26.52
CA GLY A 41 -10.06 3.38 -27.52
C GLY A 41 -9.83 4.89 -27.58
N GLU A 42 -10.88 5.69 -27.35
CA GLU A 42 -10.80 7.14 -27.20
C GLU A 42 -10.04 7.55 -25.93
N ILE A 43 -10.33 6.91 -24.79
CA ILE A 43 -9.54 7.11 -23.56
C ILE A 43 -8.06 6.85 -23.82
N TYR A 44 -7.73 5.73 -24.47
CA TYR A 44 -6.35 5.41 -24.81
C TYR A 44 -5.68 6.48 -25.69
N ARG A 45 -6.35 6.93 -26.76
CA ARG A 45 -5.84 7.98 -27.64
C ARG A 45 -5.64 9.31 -26.91
N ASP A 46 -6.56 9.69 -26.04
CA ASP A 46 -6.44 10.92 -25.24
C ASP A 46 -5.29 10.83 -24.24
N MET A 47 -5.01 9.65 -23.67
CA MET A 47 -3.84 9.43 -22.81
C MET A 47 -2.51 9.62 -23.57
N LEU A 48 -2.44 9.20 -24.83
CA LEU A 48 -1.29 9.44 -25.72
C LEU A 48 -1.21 10.91 -26.19
N GLY A 49 -2.34 11.59 -26.26
CA GLY A 49 -2.45 13.01 -26.57
C GLY A 49 -2.04 13.95 -25.42
N ALA A 50 -1.73 13.40 -24.23
CA ALA A 50 -1.34 14.19 -23.07
C ALA A 50 -0.07 15.02 -23.33
N ARG A 51 -0.04 16.25 -22.80
CA ARG A 51 1.08 17.20 -22.83
C ARG A 51 1.30 17.78 -21.44
N ASP A 52 2.38 18.52 -21.23
CA ASP A 52 2.75 19.14 -19.96
C ASP A 52 2.97 18.12 -18.83
N LEU A 53 3.78 17.09 -19.09
CA LEU A 53 4.08 16.04 -18.12
C LEU A 53 4.77 16.65 -16.90
N GLN A 54 4.23 16.31 -15.74
CA GLN A 54 4.76 16.73 -14.46
C GLN A 54 6.19 16.20 -14.29
N PRO A 55 7.12 16.98 -13.71
CA PRO A 55 8.52 16.59 -13.61
C PRO A 55 8.78 15.21 -13.01
N ALA A 56 7.92 14.71 -12.12
CA ALA A 56 8.05 13.37 -11.54
C ALA A 56 7.94 12.24 -12.58
N PHE A 57 7.15 12.43 -13.64
CA PHE A 57 6.89 11.45 -14.69
C PHE A 57 7.86 11.56 -15.87
N ARG A 58 8.82 12.48 -15.79
CA ARG A 58 9.93 12.63 -16.73
C ARG A 58 11.27 12.18 -16.15
N LYS A 59 11.27 11.66 -14.91
CA LYS A 59 12.48 11.25 -14.18
C LYS A 59 12.85 9.81 -14.47
N ARG A 60 14.09 9.62 -14.90
CA ARG A 60 14.73 8.30 -15.00
C ARG A 60 16.05 8.23 -14.23
N PRO A 61 16.44 7.05 -13.70
CA PRO A 61 17.73 6.87 -13.05
C PRO A 61 18.89 7.20 -13.99
N ALA A 62 19.92 7.80 -13.43
CA ALA A 62 21.15 8.16 -14.12
C ALA A 62 22.35 7.99 -13.19
N SER A 63 23.47 7.61 -13.79
CA SER A 63 24.77 7.55 -13.11
C SER A 63 25.59 8.78 -13.49
N PRO A 64 25.87 9.69 -12.54
CA PRO A 64 26.83 10.77 -12.80
C PRO A 64 28.16 10.19 -13.25
N LEU A 65 28.74 10.75 -14.31
CA LEU A 65 30.08 10.39 -14.81
C LEU A 65 30.27 8.91 -15.20
N GLY A 66 29.18 8.20 -15.57
CA GLY A 66 29.27 6.79 -16.00
C GLY A 66 29.52 5.79 -14.87
N GLY A 67 29.29 6.18 -13.62
CA GLY A 67 29.44 5.31 -12.45
C GLY A 67 28.50 4.08 -12.45
N VAL A 68 28.84 3.08 -11.64
CA VAL A 68 28.14 1.78 -11.61
C VAL A 68 26.76 1.86 -10.92
N SER A 69 26.51 2.89 -10.10
CA SER A 69 25.24 3.07 -9.39
C SER A 69 24.47 4.32 -9.83
N SER A 70 23.17 4.15 -10.07
CA SER A 70 22.27 5.27 -10.35
C SER A 70 21.99 6.04 -9.07
N VAL A 71 22.72 7.13 -8.86
CA VAL A 71 22.59 8.02 -7.68
C VAL A 71 22.01 9.39 -8.04
N ALA A 72 21.64 9.60 -9.30
CA ALA A 72 21.03 10.83 -9.79
C ALA A 72 19.80 10.56 -10.67
N TRP A 73 18.91 11.54 -10.73
CA TRP A 73 17.82 11.65 -11.68
C TRP A 73 18.29 12.40 -12.93
N ALA A 74 18.08 11.82 -14.11
CA ALA A 74 17.96 12.55 -15.36
C ALA A 74 16.48 12.90 -15.60
N PHE A 75 16.25 14.00 -16.32
CA PHE A 75 14.93 14.43 -16.72
C PHE A 75 14.91 14.41 -18.24
N ASP A 76 13.93 13.72 -18.79
CA ASP A 76 13.64 13.81 -20.21
C ASP A 76 12.82 15.09 -20.46
N ASP A 77 12.93 15.67 -21.65
CA ASP A 77 12.07 16.77 -22.05
C ASP A 77 10.64 16.25 -22.29
N ASP A 78 9.66 17.16 -22.29
CA ASP A 78 8.25 16.77 -22.37
C ASP A 78 7.94 15.97 -23.64
N ASP A 79 8.47 16.44 -24.77
CA ASP A 79 8.30 15.83 -26.09
C ASP A 79 9.16 14.56 -26.29
N ASP A 80 10.13 14.30 -25.42
CA ASP A 80 11.02 13.13 -25.49
C ASP A 80 10.46 11.90 -24.76
N VAL A 81 9.41 12.07 -23.94
CA VAL A 81 8.77 10.94 -23.27
C VAL A 81 7.91 10.16 -24.26
N ASP A 82 8.38 8.96 -24.59
CA ASP A 82 7.68 7.98 -25.42
C ASP A 82 6.40 7.46 -24.71
N LEU A 83 5.29 8.17 -24.88
CA LEU A 83 4.00 7.83 -24.27
C LEU A 83 3.46 6.48 -24.75
N GLU A 84 3.79 6.01 -25.95
CA GLU A 84 3.35 4.69 -26.44
C GLU A 84 4.06 3.55 -25.70
N TYR A 85 5.30 3.77 -25.24
CA TYR A 85 5.97 2.84 -24.35
C TYR A 85 5.30 2.78 -22.96
N HIS A 86 4.96 3.94 -22.40
CA HIS A 86 4.44 4.05 -21.05
C HIS A 86 2.94 3.74 -20.95
N VAL A 87 2.15 4.06 -21.97
CA VAL A 87 0.70 3.85 -22.02
C VAL A 87 0.38 2.75 -23.00
N ARG A 88 -0.10 1.62 -22.49
CA ARG A 88 -0.39 0.42 -23.28
C ARG A 88 -1.86 0.08 -23.23
N ARG A 89 -2.39 -0.40 -24.35
CA ARG A 89 -3.72 -1.01 -24.44
C ARG A 89 -3.58 -2.53 -24.40
N SER A 90 -4.40 -3.19 -23.60
CA SER A 90 -4.46 -4.64 -23.46
C SER A 90 -5.91 -5.10 -23.51
N ALA A 91 -6.14 -6.34 -23.97
CA ALA A 91 -7.45 -6.97 -23.95
C ALA A 91 -7.40 -8.28 -23.15
N LEU A 92 -8.48 -8.60 -22.43
CA LEU A 92 -8.59 -9.84 -21.69
C LEU A 92 -8.97 -11.01 -22.61
N PRO A 93 -8.45 -12.22 -22.34
CA PRO A 93 -8.92 -13.42 -23.02
C PRO A 93 -10.38 -13.73 -22.62
N VAL A 94 -11.13 -14.37 -23.53
CA VAL A 94 -12.45 -14.93 -23.22
C VAL A 94 -12.31 -15.92 -22.05
N PRO A 95 -13.19 -15.87 -21.02
CA PRO A 95 -14.47 -15.17 -20.98
C PRO A 95 -14.44 -13.76 -20.36
N GLY A 96 -13.28 -13.13 -20.16
CA GLY A 96 -13.23 -11.72 -19.75
C GLY A 96 -13.73 -11.45 -18.33
N ARG A 97 -13.45 -12.33 -17.37
CA ARG A 97 -13.88 -12.14 -15.97
C ARG A 97 -12.89 -11.26 -15.21
N VAL A 98 -13.31 -10.75 -14.05
CA VAL A 98 -12.41 -10.11 -13.06
C VAL A 98 -11.22 -11.01 -12.70
N ARG A 99 -11.39 -12.33 -12.70
CA ARG A 99 -10.27 -13.28 -12.53
C ARG A 99 -9.19 -13.13 -13.60
N ASP A 100 -9.61 -12.97 -14.85
CA ASP A 100 -8.72 -12.86 -16.00
C ASP A 100 -7.98 -11.50 -15.96
N LEU A 101 -8.66 -10.44 -15.50
CA LEU A 101 -8.06 -9.13 -15.17
C LEU A 101 -6.97 -9.26 -14.10
N LEU A 102 -7.28 -9.87 -12.95
CA LEU A 102 -6.32 -10.02 -11.85
C LEU A 102 -5.14 -10.91 -12.21
N GLU A 103 -5.30 -11.84 -13.14
CA GLU A 103 -4.19 -12.61 -13.70
C GLU A 103 -3.27 -11.75 -14.58
N LEU A 104 -3.82 -10.88 -15.43
CA LEU A 104 -3.04 -9.90 -16.17
C LEU A 104 -2.33 -8.93 -15.20
N THR A 105 -3.03 -8.36 -14.22
CA THR A 105 -2.44 -7.48 -13.19
C THR A 105 -1.30 -8.18 -12.45
N SER A 106 -1.46 -9.46 -12.08
CA SER A 106 -0.41 -10.26 -11.44
C SER A 106 0.86 -10.34 -12.28
N ARG A 107 0.74 -10.47 -13.61
CA ARG A 107 1.87 -10.48 -14.54
C ARG A 107 2.53 -9.11 -14.64
N LEU A 108 1.73 -8.06 -14.84
CA LEU A 108 2.21 -6.68 -14.98
C LEU A 108 2.88 -6.15 -13.70
N HIS A 109 2.39 -6.58 -12.54
CA HIS A 109 2.94 -6.22 -11.23
C HIS A 109 4.17 -7.06 -10.85
N GLY A 110 4.43 -8.19 -11.52
CA GLY A 110 5.64 -9.00 -11.32
C GLY A 110 6.81 -8.63 -12.23
N SER A 111 6.61 -7.71 -13.19
CA SER A 111 7.66 -7.26 -14.12
C SER A 111 8.31 -5.96 -13.65
N LEU A 112 9.64 -5.90 -13.71
CA LEU A 112 10.41 -4.69 -13.43
C LEU A 112 10.07 -3.57 -14.41
N LEU A 113 10.20 -2.33 -13.95
CA LEU A 113 10.21 -1.16 -14.81
C LEU A 113 11.58 -1.01 -15.47
N ASP A 114 11.62 -0.54 -16.72
CA ASP A 114 12.86 -0.26 -17.43
C ASP A 114 13.52 1.01 -16.87
N ARG A 115 14.74 0.87 -16.32
CA ARG A 115 15.50 1.96 -15.71
C ARG A 115 16.12 2.92 -16.74
N HIS A 116 16.05 2.62 -18.03
CA HIS A 116 16.48 3.53 -19.09
C HIS A 116 15.40 4.58 -19.43
N ARG A 117 14.23 4.51 -18.81
CA ARG A 117 13.06 5.36 -19.08
C ARG A 117 12.46 5.89 -17.78
N PRO A 118 11.55 6.88 -17.85
CA PRO A 118 10.81 7.29 -16.67
C PRO A 118 10.11 6.12 -15.98
N LEU A 119 10.22 6.00 -14.66
CA LEU A 119 9.85 4.77 -13.96
C LEU A 119 8.35 4.64 -13.66
N TRP A 120 7.53 4.58 -14.70
CA TRP A 120 6.09 4.37 -14.61
C TRP A 120 5.52 3.70 -15.86
N GLU A 121 4.35 3.07 -15.72
CA GLU A 121 3.56 2.50 -16.81
C GLU A 121 2.07 2.66 -16.49
N ALA A 122 1.24 2.75 -17.53
CA ALA A 122 -0.21 2.69 -17.45
C ALA A 122 -0.75 1.69 -18.49
N HIS A 123 -1.70 0.87 -18.08
CA HIS A 123 -2.31 -0.15 -18.93
C HIS A 123 -3.81 0.04 -18.94
N VAL A 124 -4.38 0.40 -20.09
CA VAL A 124 -5.82 0.42 -20.34
C VAL A 124 -6.23 -0.98 -20.77
N VAL A 125 -7.11 -1.62 -20.00
CA VAL A 125 -7.49 -3.02 -20.17
C VAL A 125 -8.97 -3.11 -20.52
N GLU A 126 -9.27 -3.69 -21.68
CA GLU A 126 -10.63 -3.91 -22.17
C GLU A 126 -11.02 -5.40 -22.21
N GLY A 127 -12.27 -5.67 -22.55
CA GLY A 127 -12.76 -7.04 -22.75
C GLY A 127 -13.28 -7.70 -21.47
N LEU A 128 -13.68 -6.93 -20.45
CA LEU A 128 -14.49 -7.49 -19.37
C LEU A 128 -15.90 -7.81 -19.87
N ASN A 129 -16.44 -8.94 -19.46
CA ASN A 129 -17.73 -9.45 -19.94
C ASN A 129 -18.96 -8.71 -19.38
N ASP A 130 -18.77 -7.86 -18.38
CA ASP A 130 -19.80 -7.02 -17.77
C ASP A 130 -19.81 -5.59 -18.32
N GLY A 131 -19.03 -5.31 -19.37
CA GLY A 131 -18.96 -4.01 -20.03
C GLY A 131 -18.04 -3.00 -19.35
N ARG A 132 -17.44 -3.32 -18.19
CA ARG A 132 -16.44 -2.47 -17.54
C ARG A 132 -15.12 -2.48 -18.31
N PHE A 133 -14.25 -1.54 -17.97
CA PHE A 133 -12.84 -1.56 -18.37
C PHE A 133 -11.97 -1.23 -17.15
N ALA A 134 -10.67 -1.48 -17.26
CA ALA A 134 -9.75 -1.23 -16.16
C ALA A 134 -8.55 -0.39 -16.59
N VAL A 135 -7.97 0.32 -15.63
CA VAL A 135 -6.74 1.09 -15.80
C VAL A 135 -5.79 0.70 -14.68
N TYR A 136 -4.69 0.05 -15.04
CA TYR A 136 -3.64 -0.29 -14.10
C TYR A 136 -2.46 0.67 -14.26
N VAL A 137 -2.18 1.44 -13.22
CA VAL A 137 -1.03 2.35 -13.17
C VAL A 137 0.02 1.77 -12.24
N LYS A 138 1.27 1.72 -12.67
CA LYS A 138 2.44 1.23 -11.94
C LYS A 138 3.49 2.32 -11.89
N VAL A 139 4.04 2.63 -10.71
CA VAL A 139 5.08 3.64 -10.51
C VAL A 139 6.13 3.10 -9.55
N HIS A 140 7.41 3.34 -9.84
CA HIS A 140 8.48 2.94 -8.93
C HIS A 140 8.44 3.76 -7.63
N HIS A 141 8.64 3.10 -6.49
CA HIS A 141 8.46 3.69 -5.16
C HIS A 141 9.47 4.81 -4.84
N SER A 142 10.59 4.87 -5.57
CA SER A 142 11.55 5.98 -5.50
C SER A 142 11.05 7.28 -6.17
N LEU A 143 9.98 7.22 -6.96
CA LEU A 143 9.36 8.40 -7.56
C LEU A 143 8.17 8.87 -6.73
N ILE A 144 7.27 7.93 -6.42
CA ILE A 144 6.00 8.19 -5.73
C ILE A 144 5.72 7.01 -4.80
N ASP A 145 5.50 7.30 -3.51
CA ASP A 145 5.07 6.29 -2.55
C ASP A 145 3.62 5.83 -2.78
N GLY A 146 3.23 4.68 -2.23
CA GLY A 146 1.90 4.10 -2.45
C GLY A 146 0.73 5.03 -2.09
N VAL A 147 0.79 5.75 -0.96
CA VAL A 147 -0.29 6.66 -0.54
C VAL A 147 -0.36 7.88 -1.47
N SER A 148 0.79 8.41 -1.86
CA SER A 148 0.88 9.51 -2.82
C SER A 148 0.38 9.10 -4.20
N LEU A 149 0.61 7.86 -4.64
CA LEU A 149 0.05 7.33 -5.89
C LEU A 149 -1.48 7.27 -5.83
N LEU A 150 -2.06 6.70 -4.77
CA LEU A 150 -3.52 6.60 -4.64
C LEU A 150 -4.18 7.99 -4.57
N ARG A 151 -3.57 8.93 -3.85
CA ARG A 151 -4.03 10.34 -3.84
C ARG A 151 -3.91 10.98 -5.22
N LEU A 152 -2.87 10.67 -5.98
CA LEU A 152 -2.69 11.19 -7.33
C LEU A 152 -3.77 10.63 -8.27
N LEU A 153 -4.02 9.32 -8.23
CA LEU A 153 -5.11 8.69 -8.99
C LEU A 153 -6.47 9.29 -8.60
N GLY A 154 -6.74 9.50 -7.31
CA GLY A 154 -7.97 10.17 -6.88
C GLY A 154 -8.15 11.57 -7.48
N ARG A 155 -7.06 12.30 -7.75
CA ARG A 155 -7.08 13.65 -8.33
C ARG A 155 -7.21 13.66 -9.85
N THR A 156 -7.08 12.51 -10.51
CA THR A 156 -7.42 12.40 -11.94
C THR A 156 -8.92 12.29 -12.16
N LEU A 157 -9.68 12.05 -11.09
CA LEU A 157 -11.11 11.82 -11.13
C LEU A 157 -11.89 13.09 -10.75
N SER A 158 -13.16 13.11 -11.12
CA SER A 158 -14.12 14.19 -10.86
C SER A 158 -15.32 13.67 -10.08
N THR A 159 -15.97 14.53 -9.29
CA THR A 159 -17.26 14.23 -8.67
C THR A 159 -18.43 14.53 -9.61
N ASP A 160 -18.20 15.23 -10.74
CA ASP A 160 -19.21 15.46 -11.76
C ASP A 160 -19.24 14.30 -12.77
N PRO A 161 -20.34 13.50 -12.85
CA PRO A 161 -20.49 12.43 -13.83
C PRO A 161 -20.48 12.90 -15.28
N ARG A 162 -20.62 14.20 -15.52
CA ARG A 162 -20.63 14.79 -16.87
C ARG A 162 -19.31 15.47 -17.23
N ASP A 163 -18.29 15.43 -16.37
CA ASP A 163 -16.97 16.01 -16.68
C ASP A 163 -16.36 15.27 -17.90
N PRO A 164 -16.22 15.94 -19.06
CA PRO A 164 -15.67 15.32 -20.25
C PRO A 164 -14.14 15.32 -20.24
N GLN A 165 -13.49 15.96 -19.25
CA GLN A 165 -12.05 16.10 -19.22
C GLN A 165 -11.39 14.80 -18.76
N LEU A 166 -10.56 14.23 -19.62
CA LEU A 166 -9.60 13.22 -19.21
C LEU A 166 -8.40 13.89 -18.52
N ARG A 167 -8.13 13.51 -17.28
CA ARG A 167 -6.93 13.91 -16.54
C ARG A 167 -6.06 12.67 -16.34
N THR A 168 -4.76 12.77 -16.53
CA THR A 168 -3.86 11.62 -16.33
C THR A 168 -2.94 11.83 -15.13
N PRO A 169 -2.45 10.77 -14.48
CA PRO A 169 -1.55 10.91 -13.34
C PRO A 169 -0.30 11.75 -13.65
N TRP A 170 0.19 11.65 -14.89
CA TRP A 170 1.37 12.40 -15.36
C TRP A 170 1.10 13.85 -15.74
N THR A 171 -0.15 14.28 -15.91
CA THR A 171 -0.47 15.69 -16.25
C THR A 171 -1.04 16.48 -15.08
N VAL A 172 -1.66 15.80 -14.11
CA VAL A 172 -2.24 16.45 -12.93
C VAL A 172 -1.14 17.08 -12.07
N ARG A 173 -1.13 18.43 -12.01
CA ARG A 173 -0.21 19.21 -11.17
C ARG A 173 -0.24 18.72 -9.72
N PRO A 174 0.86 18.71 -8.96
CA PRO A 174 0.81 18.47 -7.52
C PRO A 174 -0.13 19.45 -6.82
N SER A 175 -0.78 19.04 -5.73
CA SER A 175 -1.52 19.98 -4.89
C SER A 175 -0.54 21.05 -4.39
N SER A 176 -0.79 22.33 -4.67
CA SER A 176 0.03 23.42 -4.13
C SER A 176 -0.22 23.49 -2.62
N ARG A 177 0.64 22.86 -1.83
CA ARG A 177 0.77 23.13 -0.40
C ARG A 177 2.18 23.65 -0.15
N PRO A 178 2.36 24.63 0.74
CA PRO A 178 3.67 25.20 0.99
C PRO A 178 4.62 24.09 1.43
N ARG A 179 5.63 23.79 0.60
CA ARG A 179 6.81 23.05 1.04
C ARG A 179 7.43 23.91 2.13
N ARG A 180 7.36 23.47 3.40
CA ARG A 180 8.29 23.99 4.40
C ARG A 180 9.71 23.79 3.85
N PRO A 181 10.59 24.80 3.97
CA PRO A 181 11.96 24.68 3.50
C PRO A 181 12.58 23.42 4.08
N ALA A 182 13.23 22.62 3.23
CA ALA A 182 14.02 21.50 3.71
C ALA A 182 15.07 22.07 4.69
N PRO A 183 15.19 21.51 5.92
CA PRO A 183 16.24 21.95 6.83
C PRO A 183 17.61 21.75 6.15
N SER A 184 18.55 22.64 6.44
CA SER A 184 19.90 22.52 5.88
C SER A 184 20.52 21.19 6.34
N ARG A 185 21.26 20.52 5.46
CA ARG A 185 21.96 19.25 5.77
C ARG A 185 22.90 19.37 6.99
N LEU A 186 23.42 20.57 7.26
CA LEU A 186 24.20 20.90 8.45
C LEU A 186 23.33 20.97 9.72
N GLY A 187 22.10 21.48 9.61
CA GLY A 187 21.12 21.50 10.69
C GLY A 187 20.65 20.10 11.07
N GLU A 188 20.37 19.23 10.09
CA GLU A 188 19.97 17.83 10.34
C GLU A 188 21.08 17.01 11.01
N LEU A 189 22.33 17.18 10.59
CA LEU A 189 23.47 16.49 11.22
C LEU A 189 23.71 16.98 12.66
N ALA A 190 23.60 18.29 12.89
CA ALA A 190 23.71 18.87 14.22
C ALA A 190 22.56 18.45 15.15
N GLN A 191 21.35 18.29 14.60
CA GLN A 191 20.19 17.82 15.33
C GLN A 191 20.32 16.33 15.67
N LEU A 192 20.77 15.50 14.72
CA LEU A 192 21.04 14.07 14.94
C LEU A 192 22.07 13.85 16.06
N VAL A 193 23.15 14.65 16.06
CA VAL A 193 24.18 14.61 17.12
C VAL A 193 23.61 15.04 18.47
N LYS A 194 22.79 16.10 18.52
CA LYS A 194 22.10 16.52 19.75
C LYS A 194 21.11 15.48 20.26
N ASP A 195 20.35 14.85 19.37
CA ASP A 195 19.34 13.86 19.71
C ASP A 195 20.01 12.55 20.18
N THR A 196 21.16 12.18 19.61
CA THR A 196 21.97 11.06 20.13
C THR A 196 22.55 11.33 21.53
N ALA A 197 22.84 12.58 21.87
CA ALA A 197 23.26 12.95 23.22
C ALA A 197 22.10 12.87 24.24
N ALA A 198 20.85 13.00 23.80
CA ALA A 198 19.65 12.82 24.62
C ALA A 198 19.22 11.35 24.78
N LEU A 199 19.68 10.47 23.89
CA LEU A 199 19.50 9.01 23.96
C LEU A 199 20.55 8.36 24.89
N GLY A 200 20.61 8.82 26.14
CA GLY A 200 21.37 8.13 27.18
C GLY A 200 20.87 6.69 27.37
N PRO A 201 21.73 5.75 27.84
CA PRO A 201 21.34 4.36 28.10
C PRO A 201 20.13 4.23 29.05
N SER A 202 19.93 5.22 29.92
CA SER A 202 18.82 5.34 30.86
C SER A 202 17.49 5.66 30.17
N THR A 203 17.48 6.53 29.16
CA THR A 203 16.26 6.93 28.42
C THR A 203 15.72 5.76 27.58
N VAL A 204 16.63 4.98 26.97
CA VAL A 204 16.27 3.76 26.22
C VAL A 204 15.75 2.67 27.15
N LYS A 205 16.34 2.50 28.34
CA LYS A 205 15.85 1.56 29.35
C LYS A 205 14.47 1.94 29.90
N LEU A 206 14.24 3.23 30.17
CA LEU A 206 12.95 3.74 30.65
C LEU A 206 11.86 3.63 29.58
N ALA A 207 12.18 3.98 28.32
CA ALA A 207 11.26 3.79 27.21
C ALA A 207 10.92 2.30 27.03
N ARG A 208 11.92 1.41 27.10
CA ARG A 208 11.70 -0.05 27.02
C ARG A 208 10.91 -0.60 28.21
N ALA A 209 11.15 -0.11 29.43
CA ALA A 209 10.41 -0.51 30.62
C ALA A 209 8.94 -0.07 30.54
N ALA A 210 8.67 1.17 30.14
CA ALA A 210 7.32 1.66 29.90
C ALA A 210 6.62 0.91 28.75
N LEU A 211 7.37 0.51 27.71
CA LEU A 211 6.87 -0.32 26.61
C LEU A 211 6.46 -1.73 27.08
N LEU A 212 7.28 -2.33 27.94
CA LEU A 212 7.06 -3.66 28.53
C LEU A 212 5.91 -3.64 29.55
N GLU A 213 5.79 -2.59 30.36
CA GLU A 213 4.70 -2.43 31.34
C GLU A 213 3.33 -2.27 30.68
N GLN A 214 3.26 -1.70 29.47
CA GLN A 214 2.00 -1.55 28.72
C GLN A 214 1.62 -2.78 27.86
N GLN A 215 2.28 -3.93 28.04
CA GLN A 215 2.03 -5.17 27.28
C GLN A 215 2.04 -4.96 25.75
N LEU A 216 2.88 -4.06 25.25
CA LEU A 216 2.96 -3.81 23.82
C LEU A 216 3.60 -4.98 23.08
N THR A 217 3.07 -5.27 21.89
CA THR A 217 3.69 -6.21 20.97
C THR A 217 5.03 -5.65 20.50
N LEU A 218 6.13 -6.32 20.83
CA LEU A 218 7.46 -5.85 20.44
C LEU A 218 7.87 -6.41 19.08
N PRO A 219 8.73 -5.68 18.32
CA PRO A 219 9.37 -6.25 17.14
C PRO A 219 10.10 -7.55 17.51
N PHE A 220 10.07 -8.53 16.60
CA PHE A 220 10.72 -9.85 16.72
C PHE A 220 10.02 -10.88 17.61
N GLU A 221 8.81 -10.59 18.09
CA GLU A 221 7.98 -11.56 18.82
C GLU A 221 7.03 -12.35 17.91
N ALA A 222 6.94 -11.97 16.63
CA ALA A 222 6.06 -12.63 15.67
C ALA A 222 6.50 -14.08 15.40
N PRO A 223 5.56 -15.04 15.28
CA PRO A 223 5.88 -16.42 14.93
C PRO A 223 6.45 -16.51 13.51
N ARG A 224 7.29 -17.52 13.25
CA ARG A 224 7.69 -17.84 11.88
C ARG A 224 6.53 -18.54 11.17
N THR A 225 6.22 -18.08 9.96
CA THR A 225 5.18 -18.68 9.13
C THR A 225 5.63 -18.74 7.67
N MET A 226 4.81 -19.38 6.83
CA MET A 226 4.99 -19.36 5.37
C MET A 226 4.96 -17.94 4.75
N LEU A 227 4.49 -16.93 5.49
CA LEU A 227 4.48 -15.54 5.04
C LEU A 227 5.83 -14.84 5.21
N ASN A 228 6.75 -15.41 6.02
CA ASN A 228 8.00 -14.75 6.41
C ASN A 228 9.24 -15.48 5.86
N VAL A 229 9.17 -15.82 4.59
CA VAL A 229 10.20 -16.56 3.86
C VAL A 229 10.83 -15.73 2.75
N LYS A 230 11.89 -16.24 2.13
CA LYS A 230 12.39 -15.68 0.88
C LYS A 230 11.38 -15.86 -0.26
N ILE A 231 11.22 -14.84 -1.09
CA ILE A 231 10.24 -14.83 -2.18
C ILE A 231 10.93 -14.86 -3.56
N GLY A 232 10.15 -15.20 -4.58
CA GLY A 232 10.54 -15.01 -5.98
C GLY A 232 9.81 -13.81 -6.60
N GLY A 233 10.19 -13.42 -7.82
CA GLY A 233 9.64 -12.24 -8.52
C GLY A 233 8.21 -12.37 -9.03
N ALA A 234 7.67 -13.60 -9.13
CA ALA A 234 6.30 -13.81 -9.57
C ALA A 234 5.30 -13.36 -8.49
N ARG A 235 4.32 -12.53 -8.89
CA ARG A 235 3.27 -12.04 -8.02
C ARG A 235 1.93 -12.73 -8.32
N ARG A 236 1.08 -12.78 -7.30
CA ARG A 236 -0.35 -13.06 -7.41
C ARG A 236 -1.07 -11.88 -6.77
N CYS A 237 -1.90 -11.21 -7.55
CA CYS A 237 -2.78 -10.15 -7.12
C CYS A 237 -4.18 -10.71 -6.94
N ALA A 238 -4.87 -10.30 -5.88
CA ALA A 238 -6.29 -10.51 -5.70
C ALA A 238 -6.92 -9.22 -5.20
N ALA A 239 -8.14 -8.94 -5.62
CA ALA A 239 -8.83 -7.74 -5.19
C ALA A 239 -10.35 -7.95 -5.15
N GLN A 240 -10.99 -7.30 -4.19
CA GLN A 240 -12.45 -7.32 -4.03
C GLN A 240 -12.91 -6.15 -3.16
N SER A 241 -14.17 -5.76 -3.32
CA SER A 241 -14.79 -4.67 -2.59
C SER A 241 -15.83 -5.20 -1.60
N TRP A 242 -15.91 -4.59 -0.42
CA TRP A 242 -16.98 -4.83 0.55
C TRP A 242 -17.70 -3.52 0.90
N PRO A 243 -19.03 -3.54 1.11
CA PRO A 243 -19.75 -2.34 1.49
C PRO A 243 -19.31 -1.83 2.88
N VAL A 244 -18.96 -0.55 2.96
CA VAL A 244 -18.58 0.14 4.21
C VAL A 244 -19.70 0.04 5.25
N HIS A 245 -20.96 0.04 4.83
CA HIS A 245 -22.09 0.01 5.77
C HIS A 245 -22.14 -1.29 6.60
N ARG A 246 -21.74 -2.44 6.04
CA ARG A 246 -21.64 -3.73 6.76
C ARG A 246 -20.57 -3.65 7.85
N VAL A 247 -19.37 -3.20 7.47
CA VAL A 247 -18.25 -2.98 8.41
C VAL A 247 -18.61 -1.94 9.48
N ALA A 248 -19.33 -0.88 9.11
CA ALA A 248 -19.81 0.15 10.03
C ALA A 248 -20.89 -0.36 10.99
N ALA A 249 -21.68 -1.37 10.61
CA ALA A 249 -22.64 -2.00 11.51
C ALA A 249 -21.91 -2.74 12.64
N ILE A 250 -20.91 -3.56 12.31
CA ILE A 250 -20.06 -4.24 13.31
C ILE A 250 -19.36 -3.21 14.21
N LYS A 251 -18.77 -2.17 13.60
CA LYS A 251 -18.14 -1.07 14.35
C LYS A 251 -19.06 -0.52 15.44
N ARG A 252 -20.32 -0.23 15.11
CA ARG A 252 -21.31 0.32 16.04
C ARG A 252 -21.71 -0.70 17.10
N ALA A 253 -22.00 -1.95 16.70
CA ALA A 253 -22.44 -2.99 17.62
C ALA A 253 -21.36 -3.38 18.65
N ALA A 254 -20.10 -3.46 18.22
CA ALA A 254 -18.97 -3.82 19.09
C ALA A 254 -18.30 -2.65 19.82
N GLY A 255 -18.65 -1.40 19.49
CA GLY A 255 -18.01 -0.21 20.10
C GLY A 255 -16.52 -0.05 19.75
N VAL A 256 -16.12 -0.47 18.55
CA VAL A 256 -14.72 -0.43 18.05
C VAL A 256 -14.56 0.57 16.90
N THR A 257 -13.37 0.69 16.32
CA THR A 257 -13.16 1.52 15.12
C THR A 257 -13.33 0.71 13.82
N LEU A 258 -13.55 1.39 12.69
CA LEU A 258 -13.63 0.73 11.38
C LEU A 258 -12.34 -0.05 11.06
N ASN A 259 -11.19 0.50 11.44
CA ASN A 259 -9.91 -0.15 11.23
C ASN A 259 -9.75 -1.44 12.04
N ASP A 260 -10.35 -1.51 13.24
CA ASP A 260 -10.32 -2.73 14.06
C ASP A 260 -11.13 -3.85 13.39
N VAL A 261 -12.28 -3.52 12.80
CA VAL A 261 -13.09 -4.47 12.02
C VAL A 261 -12.33 -4.94 10.78
N VAL A 262 -11.67 -4.03 10.04
CA VAL A 262 -10.84 -4.40 8.88
C VAL A 262 -9.69 -5.33 9.28
N LEU A 263 -9.01 -5.07 10.40
CA LEU A 263 -7.97 -5.94 10.93
C LEU A 263 -8.53 -7.30 11.37
N ALA A 264 -9.72 -7.33 11.98
CA ALA A 264 -10.39 -8.57 12.38
C ALA A 264 -10.84 -9.42 11.17
N MET A 265 -11.32 -8.79 10.09
CA MET A 265 -11.57 -9.47 8.80
C MET A 265 -10.28 -10.10 8.27
N CYS A 266 -9.19 -9.32 8.22
CA CYS A 266 -7.88 -9.83 7.78
C CYS A 266 -7.38 -10.98 8.67
N ALA A 267 -7.54 -10.86 10.00
CA ALA A 267 -7.11 -11.87 10.95
C ALA A 267 -7.90 -13.17 10.79
N GLY A 268 -9.22 -13.11 10.66
CA GLY A 268 -10.07 -14.28 10.37
C GLY A 268 -9.66 -14.93 9.05
N ALA A 269 -9.44 -14.12 8.01
CA ALA A 269 -9.05 -14.61 6.71
C ALA A 269 -7.68 -15.30 6.70
N LEU A 270 -6.69 -14.69 7.36
CA LEU A 270 -5.35 -15.24 7.51
C LEU A 270 -5.34 -16.51 8.36
N ARG A 271 -6.14 -16.55 9.45
CA ARG A 271 -6.30 -17.76 10.27
C ARG A 271 -6.82 -18.91 9.42
N ALA A 272 -7.95 -18.72 8.75
CA ALA A 272 -8.56 -19.76 7.91
C ALA A 272 -7.61 -20.21 6.77
N TYR A 273 -6.94 -19.26 6.13
CA TYR A 273 -5.98 -19.58 5.07
C TYR A 273 -4.76 -20.35 5.57
N LEU A 274 -4.20 -20.03 6.73
CA LEU A 274 -3.06 -20.73 7.29
C LEU A 274 -3.46 -22.11 7.84
N ASP A 275 -4.66 -22.23 8.38
CA ASP A 275 -5.24 -23.50 8.83
C ASP A 275 -5.43 -24.47 7.65
N GLU A 276 -5.99 -23.99 6.52
CA GLU A 276 -6.08 -24.75 5.24
C GLU A 276 -4.72 -25.21 4.69
N ARG A 277 -3.62 -24.71 5.23
CA ARG A 277 -2.25 -24.98 4.79
C ARG A 277 -1.43 -25.75 5.81
N ASP A 278 -2.06 -26.17 6.90
CA ASP A 278 -1.37 -26.78 8.04
C ASP A 278 -0.19 -25.91 8.51
N ALA A 279 -0.38 -24.58 8.46
CA ALA A 279 0.66 -23.58 8.66
C ALA A 279 0.26 -22.49 9.67
N LEU A 280 -0.84 -22.69 10.40
CA LEU A 280 -1.28 -21.81 11.48
C LEU A 280 -0.35 -21.99 12.69
N PRO A 281 0.38 -20.95 13.13
CA PRO A 281 1.22 -21.05 14.31
C PRO A 281 0.40 -21.11 15.61
N GLU A 282 0.99 -21.66 16.68
CA GLU A 282 0.41 -21.65 18.03
C GLU A 282 0.25 -20.22 18.60
N HIS A 283 1.20 -19.34 18.30
CA HIS A 283 1.16 -17.94 18.70
C HIS A 283 0.47 -17.07 17.63
N PRO A 284 -0.20 -15.97 18.00
CA PRO A 284 -0.88 -15.13 17.03
C PRO A 284 0.06 -14.46 16.04
N LEU A 285 -0.46 -14.19 14.85
CA LEU A 285 0.20 -13.31 13.88
C LEU A 285 0.26 -11.87 14.39
N VAL A 286 1.31 -11.15 13.99
CA VAL A 286 1.48 -9.73 14.23
C VAL A 286 1.42 -8.98 12.90
N ALA A 287 0.59 -7.94 12.81
CA ALA A 287 0.54 -7.05 11.66
C ALA A 287 1.31 -5.75 11.92
N MET A 288 2.08 -5.28 10.93
CA MET A 288 2.51 -3.88 10.89
C MET A 288 1.40 -3.04 10.27
N VAL A 289 0.93 -2.03 11.01
CA VAL A 289 -0.17 -1.16 10.59
C VAL A 289 0.30 0.30 10.60
N PRO A 290 0.35 0.98 9.43
CA PRO A 290 0.59 2.41 9.38
C PRO A 290 -0.56 3.18 10.05
N VAL A 291 -0.22 4.16 10.88
CA VAL A 291 -1.18 5.03 11.58
C VAL A 291 -0.81 6.50 11.37
N SER A 292 -1.82 7.37 11.32
CA SER A 292 -1.59 8.82 11.34
C SER A 292 -1.03 9.23 12.71
N LEU A 293 0.08 9.96 12.73
CA LEU A 293 0.62 10.59 13.95
C LEU A 293 0.13 12.04 14.12
N ARG A 294 -0.84 12.47 13.31
CA ARG A 294 -1.38 13.82 13.40
C ARG A 294 -2.27 13.97 14.63
N THR A 295 -2.16 15.11 15.28
CA THR A 295 -3.15 15.54 16.28
C THR A 295 -4.45 15.98 15.58
N GLU A 296 -5.57 16.02 16.31
CA GLU A 296 -6.87 16.45 15.77
C GLU A 296 -6.79 17.87 15.19
N ALA A 297 -6.05 18.78 15.83
CA ALA A 297 -5.83 20.15 15.35
C ALA A 297 -4.99 20.23 14.05
N GLU A 298 -4.25 19.18 13.70
CA GLU A 298 -3.40 19.10 12.51
C GLU A 298 -4.03 18.29 11.38
N ALA A 299 -5.25 17.76 11.55
CA ALA A 299 -5.90 16.87 10.58
C ALA A 299 -5.94 17.49 9.17
N ASP A 300 -6.19 18.80 9.08
CA ASP A 300 -6.30 19.58 7.84
C ASP A 300 -4.95 20.16 7.33
N SER A 301 -3.89 20.07 8.14
CA SER A 301 -2.64 20.81 7.91
C SER A 301 -1.74 20.29 6.77
N GLY A 302 -2.02 19.08 6.23
CA GLY A 302 -1.30 18.51 5.09
C GLY A 302 0.16 18.09 5.39
N GLY A 303 0.52 16.85 5.02
CA GLY A 303 1.87 16.28 5.17
C GLY A 303 1.87 14.79 5.54
N ASN A 304 2.82 14.00 5.06
CA ASN A 304 2.88 12.54 5.34
C ASN A 304 3.54 12.26 6.71
N LEU A 305 2.85 12.59 7.80
CA LEU A 305 3.27 12.20 9.16
C LEU A 305 2.57 10.89 9.55
N VAL A 306 3.19 9.78 9.18
CA VAL A 306 2.68 8.42 9.37
C VAL A 306 3.67 7.66 10.26
N GLY A 307 3.15 7.04 11.31
CA GLY A 307 3.87 6.11 12.18
C GLY A 307 3.45 4.68 11.90
N THR A 308 4.10 3.71 12.55
CA THR A 308 3.77 2.29 12.40
C THR A 308 3.64 1.64 13.76
N ILE A 309 2.51 0.95 13.96
CA ILE A 309 2.26 0.14 15.15
C ILE A 309 2.35 -1.35 14.80
N LEU A 310 2.64 -2.18 15.81
CA LEU A 310 2.55 -3.63 15.71
C LEU A 310 1.27 -4.08 16.41
N CYS A 311 0.39 -4.73 15.66
CA CYS A 311 -0.92 -5.18 16.12
C CYS A 311 -0.92 -6.70 16.25
N ASN A 312 -1.27 -7.20 17.43
CA ASN A 312 -1.62 -8.60 17.62
C ASN A 312 -2.92 -8.87 16.85
N LEU A 313 -2.91 -9.83 15.91
CA LEU A 313 -4.08 -10.22 15.14
C LEU A 313 -4.95 -11.28 15.82
N ALA A 314 -4.53 -11.80 16.98
CA ALA A 314 -5.26 -12.80 17.76
C ALA A 314 -5.73 -14.00 16.91
N THR A 315 -4.87 -14.43 15.97
CA THR A 315 -5.17 -15.54 15.05
C THR A 315 -5.14 -16.90 15.72
N ASP A 316 -4.72 -16.98 16.99
CA ASP A 316 -4.83 -18.13 17.88
C ASP A 316 -6.26 -18.31 18.43
N LEU A 317 -7.05 -17.23 18.50
CA LEU A 317 -8.45 -17.26 18.92
C LEU A 317 -9.40 -17.69 17.78
N SER A 318 -10.21 -18.72 18.04
CA SER A 318 -11.25 -19.19 17.12
C SER A 318 -12.48 -18.29 17.11
N ASP A 319 -12.91 -17.80 18.28
CA ASP A 319 -14.09 -16.93 18.44
C ASP A 319 -13.88 -15.54 17.77
N PRO A 320 -14.71 -15.16 16.78
CA PRO A 320 -14.61 -13.86 16.13
C PRO A 320 -14.79 -12.66 17.06
N ALA A 321 -15.65 -12.75 18.08
CA ALA A 321 -15.87 -11.66 19.03
C ALA A 321 -14.64 -11.44 19.92
N ALA A 322 -14.11 -12.51 20.52
CA ALA A 322 -12.87 -12.43 21.29
C ALA A 322 -11.70 -11.90 20.44
N ARG A 323 -11.55 -12.39 19.20
CA ARG A 323 -10.53 -11.90 18.27
C ARG A 323 -10.67 -10.40 17.99
N LEU A 324 -11.88 -9.91 17.70
CA LEU A 324 -12.12 -8.48 17.48
C LEU A 324 -11.78 -7.64 18.72
N ALA A 325 -12.19 -8.10 19.91
CA ALA A 325 -11.91 -7.41 21.17
C ALA A 325 -10.39 -7.30 21.43
N THR A 326 -9.65 -8.41 21.29
CA THR A 326 -8.19 -8.42 21.46
C THR A 326 -7.47 -7.53 20.44
N ILE A 327 -7.90 -7.53 19.18
CA ILE A 327 -7.34 -6.65 18.15
C ILE A 327 -7.60 -5.18 18.50
N SER A 328 -8.84 -4.83 18.87
CA SER A 328 -9.21 -3.46 19.26
C SER A 328 -8.41 -2.99 20.48
N GLU A 329 -8.17 -3.85 21.46
CA GLU A 329 -7.34 -3.50 22.62
C GLU A 329 -5.87 -3.32 22.23
N SER A 330 -5.33 -4.21 21.38
CA SER A 330 -3.96 -4.10 20.88
C SER A 330 -3.74 -2.80 20.10
N THR A 331 -4.65 -2.43 19.19
CA THR A 331 -4.53 -1.18 18.43
C THR A 331 -4.67 0.04 19.32
N ARG A 332 -5.59 0.03 20.30
CA ARG A 332 -5.82 1.13 21.25
C ARG A 332 -4.59 1.39 22.12
N SER A 333 -4.04 0.34 22.73
CA SER A 333 -2.86 0.46 23.61
C SER A 333 -1.63 0.95 22.85
N ASN A 334 -1.39 0.43 21.64
CA ASN A 334 -0.31 0.93 20.79
C ASN A 334 -0.51 2.41 20.40
N LYS A 335 -1.71 2.80 19.95
CA LYS A 335 -2.00 4.19 19.58
C LYS A 335 -1.84 5.14 20.77
N LYS A 336 -2.24 4.72 21.98
CA LYS A 336 -2.09 5.49 23.21
C LYS A 336 -0.62 5.83 23.46
N VAL A 337 0.28 4.85 23.40
CA VAL A 337 1.73 5.10 23.53
C VAL A 337 2.22 6.11 22.51
N PHE A 338 1.86 5.94 21.23
CA PHE A 338 2.27 6.90 20.19
C PHE A 338 1.72 8.32 20.40
N SER A 339 0.53 8.45 20.99
CA SER A 339 -0.09 9.75 21.28
C SER A 339 0.49 10.45 22.51
N GLU A 340 1.01 9.69 23.48
CA GLU A 340 1.63 10.20 24.71
C GLU A 340 3.11 10.55 24.52
N LEU A 341 3.75 9.98 23.50
CA LEU A 341 5.16 10.27 23.17
C LEU A 341 5.32 11.63 22.48
N PRO A 342 6.36 12.40 22.81
CA PRO A 342 6.80 13.52 21.99
C PRO A 342 7.04 13.08 20.53
N ARG A 343 6.69 13.94 19.57
CA ARG A 343 6.72 13.63 18.13
C ARG A 343 8.03 13.00 17.63
N ALA A 344 9.19 13.48 18.10
CA ALA A 344 10.49 12.93 17.73
C ALA A 344 10.65 11.47 18.22
N GLN A 345 10.17 11.17 19.42
CA GLN A 345 10.21 9.82 20.00
C GLN A 345 9.23 8.88 19.31
N ALA A 346 8.03 9.36 18.96
CA ALA A 346 7.07 8.60 18.16
C ALA A 346 7.62 8.24 16.77
N LEU A 347 8.31 9.18 16.11
CA LEU A 347 9.01 8.92 14.84
C LEU A 347 10.17 7.94 15.01
N ALA A 348 10.96 8.06 16.09
CA ALA A 348 12.05 7.13 16.39
C ALA A 348 11.53 5.71 16.65
N LEU A 349 10.43 5.56 17.40
CA LEU A 349 9.78 4.27 17.64
C LEU A 349 9.23 3.67 16.34
N SER A 350 8.60 4.48 15.49
CA SER A 350 8.17 4.02 14.16
C SER A 350 9.36 3.57 13.30
N ALA A 351 10.47 4.30 13.32
CA ALA A 351 11.68 3.92 12.60
C ALA A 351 12.26 2.60 13.14
N ALA A 352 12.25 2.40 14.47
CA ALA A 352 12.68 1.15 15.09
C ALA A 352 11.79 -0.04 14.70
N ASN A 353 10.47 0.15 14.59
CA ASN A 353 9.53 -0.89 14.13
C ASN A 353 9.75 -1.26 12.66
N MET A 354 10.15 -0.31 11.82
CA MET A 354 10.42 -0.53 10.39
C MET A 354 11.85 -0.97 10.08
N ALA A 355 12.83 -0.68 10.94
CA ALA A 355 14.25 -1.00 10.72
C ALA A 355 14.51 -2.46 10.32
N PRO A 356 13.80 -3.47 10.88
CA PRO A 356 13.96 -4.86 10.45
C PRO A 356 13.63 -5.14 8.98
N LEU A 357 12.76 -4.34 8.33
CA LEU A 357 12.51 -4.45 6.89
C LEU A 357 13.75 -4.11 6.07
N ALA A 358 14.53 -3.11 6.49
CA ALA A 358 15.78 -2.75 5.82
C ALA A 358 16.83 -3.87 5.97
N LEU A 359 16.80 -4.59 7.10
CA LEU A 359 17.68 -5.74 7.33
C LEU A 359 17.28 -6.98 6.51
N ALA A 360 16.07 -7.05 5.95
CA ALA A 360 15.66 -8.17 5.09
C ALA A 360 16.53 -8.31 3.84
N ALA A 361 17.16 -7.21 3.38
CA ALA A 361 18.12 -7.23 2.28
C ALA A 361 19.50 -7.83 2.68
N VAL A 362 19.77 -8.02 3.97
CA VAL A 362 21.04 -8.60 4.45
C VAL A 362 21.02 -10.12 4.23
N PRO A 363 22.03 -10.69 3.53
CA PRO A 363 22.08 -12.12 3.26
C PRO A 363 21.96 -12.97 4.52
N GLY A 364 21.00 -13.88 4.54
CA GLY A 364 20.78 -14.84 5.64
C GLY A 364 19.91 -14.31 6.79
N PHE A 365 19.66 -13.00 6.88
CA PHE A 365 18.88 -12.42 7.97
C PHE A 365 17.48 -13.02 8.08
N VAL A 366 16.73 -13.06 6.97
CA VAL A 366 15.38 -13.62 6.90
C VAL A 366 15.33 -15.10 7.30
N SER A 367 16.41 -15.85 7.06
CA SER A 367 16.48 -17.27 7.39
C SER A 367 16.73 -17.52 8.89
N VAL A 368 17.37 -16.58 9.61
CA VAL A 368 17.87 -16.79 10.99
C VAL A 368 17.13 -15.94 12.04
N ALA A 369 16.74 -14.71 11.70
CA ALA A 369 15.99 -13.85 12.62
C ALA A 369 14.54 -14.31 12.81
N LYS A 370 13.96 -14.04 13.98
CA LYS A 370 12.49 -14.05 14.09
C LYS A 370 11.91 -12.93 13.21
N PRO A 371 10.71 -13.09 12.62
CA PRO A 371 10.10 -11.99 11.87
C PRO A 371 9.79 -10.80 12.81
N PRO A 372 9.97 -9.56 12.37
CA PRO A 372 9.54 -8.39 13.14
C PRO A 372 8.01 -8.33 13.28
N PHE A 373 7.31 -8.78 12.24
CA PHE A 373 5.87 -8.93 12.09
C PHE A 373 5.60 -9.88 10.91
N ASN A 374 4.39 -10.40 10.81
CA ASN A 374 4.03 -11.42 9.81
C ASN A 374 3.55 -10.83 8.47
N VAL A 375 2.83 -9.71 8.53
CA VAL A 375 2.13 -9.13 7.39
C VAL A 375 2.01 -7.62 7.55
N VAL A 376 2.00 -6.90 6.43
CA VAL A 376 1.64 -5.48 6.39
C VAL A 376 0.16 -5.34 6.04
N ILE A 377 -0.58 -4.61 6.87
CA ILE A 377 -1.98 -4.27 6.61
C ILE A 377 -2.09 -2.74 6.64
N SER A 378 -2.37 -2.15 5.47
CA SER A 378 -2.49 -0.70 5.32
C SER A 378 -3.93 -0.32 4.96
N ASN A 379 -4.45 0.74 5.57
CA ASN A 379 -5.77 1.27 5.29
C ASN A 379 -5.69 2.76 4.98
N VAL A 380 -5.97 3.12 3.73
CA VAL A 380 -5.85 4.48 3.21
C VAL A 380 -7.24 5.09 3.10
N PRO A 381 -7.53 6.22 3.77
CA PRO A 381 -8.79 6.92 3.58
C PRO A 381 -8.91 7.38 2.13
N GLY A 382 -10.07 7.15 1.53
CA GLY A 382 -10.42 7.67 0.21
C GLY A 382 -11.75 8.43 0.23
N PRO A 383 -12.24 8.83 -0.95
CA PRO A 383 -13.40 9.70 -1.10
C PRO A 383 -14.70 9.00 -0.65
N ALA A 384 -15.57 9.75 0.00
CA ALA A 384 -16.91 9.29 0.38
C ALA A 384 -17.91 9.38 -0.78
N GLU A 385 -17.69 10.31 -1.71
CA GLU A 385 -18.53 10.54 -2.88
C GLU A 385 -18.11 9.64 -4.05
N PRO A 386 -19.05 9.23 -4.93
CA PRO A 386 -18.73 8.61 -6.21
C PRO A 386 -17.81 9.49 -7.06
N LEU A 387 -16.84 8.86 -7.71
CA LEU A 387 -15.89 9.52 -8.60
C LEU A 387 -16.00 9.00 -10.03
N TYR A 388 -15.65 9.85 -10.98
CA TYR A 388 -15.78 9.60 -12.41
C TYR A 388 -14.50 9.99 -13.16
N TRP A 389 -14.19 9.27 -14.24
CA TRP A 389 -13.08 9.56 -15.14
C TRP A 389 -13.62 9.72 -16.56
N ARG A 390 -13.65 10.95 -17.08
CA ARG A 390 -14.30 11.26 -18.37
C ARG A 390 -15.72 10.68 -18.44
N GLY A 391 -16.50 10.89 -17.39
CA GLY A 391 -17.85 10.33 -17.21
C GLY A 391 -17.96 8.83 -16.87
N ALA A 392 -16.87 8.05 -16.95
CA ALA A 392 -16.89 6.65 -16.50
C ALA A 392 -16.84 6.56 -14.97
N ARG A 393 -17.80 5.87 -14.35
CA ARG A 393 -17.90 5.73 -12.88
C ARG A 393 -16.78 4.83 -12.37
N LEU A 394 -16.03 5.28 -11.36
CA LEU A 394 -15.08 4.46 -10.64
C LEU A 394 -15.84 3.47 -9.74
N ASP A 395 -15.84 2.20 -10.13
CA ASP A 395 -16.52 1.14 -9.40
C ASP A 395 -15.61 0.48 -8.34
N GLY A 396 -14.31 0.37 -8.64
CA GLY A 396 -13.31 -0.14 -7.69
C GLY A 396 -11.93 0.49 -7.88
N ASN A 397 -11.20 0.69 -6.80
CA ASN A 397 -9.85 1.24 -6.79
C ASN A 397 -8.93 0.36 -5.92
N TYR A 398 -8.22 -0.58 -6.53
CA TYR A 398 -7.50 -1.62 -5.81
C TYR A 398 -6.00 -1.34 -5.74
N PRO A 399 -5.44 -1.07 -4.56
CA PRO A 399 -4.01 -0.80 -4.39
C PRO A 399 -3.17 -2.08 -4.51
N MET A 400 -2.13 -2.04 -5.33
CA MET A 400 -1.16 -3.12 -5.52
C MET A 400 0.17 -2.72 -4.87
N SER A 401 0.42 -3.26 -3.68
CA SER A 401 1.58 -2.93 -2.84
C SER A 401 2.77 -3.87 -3.06
N ILE A 402 3.87 -3.62 -2.37
CA ILE A 402 5.12 -4.38 -2.52
C ILE A 402 5.13 -5.62 -1.61
N ALA A 403 5.55 -6.75 -2.17
CA ALA A 403 5.96 -7.94 -1.42
C ALA A 403 7.49 -8.01 -1.37
N LEU A 404 8.03 -8.27 -0.19
CA LEU A 404 9.47 -8.30 0.12
C LEU A 404 9.87 -9.65 0.71
N ASP A 405 11.18 -9.93 0.72
CA ASP A 405 11.73 -11.02 1.50
C ASP A 405 11.31 -10.89 2.98
N GLY A 406 10.82 -12.00 3.55
CA GLY A 406 10.25 -11.99 4.90
C GLY A 406 8.85 -11.38 5.01
N GLN A 407 8.27 -10.83 3.94
CA GLN A 407 6.91 -10.26 3.86
C GLN A 407 6.24 -10.69 2.54
N ALA A 408 5.91 -11.97 2.46
CA ALA A 408 5.42 -12.60 1.24
C ALA A 408 3.99 -12.22 0.85
N LEU A 409 3.27 -11.52 1.73
CA LEU A 409 1.92 -11.00 1.53
C LEU A 409 1.82 -9.56 2.04
N ASN A 410 1.16 -8.71 1.26
CA ASN A 410 0.77 -7.37 1.64
C ASN A 410 -0.73 -7.20 1.40
N ILE A 411 -1.44 -6.62 2.37
CA ILE A 411 -2.87 -6.30 2.27
C ILE A 411 -2.99 -4.78 2.37
N THR A 412 -3.54 -4.16 1.33
CA THR A 412 -3.80 -2.72 1.33
C THR A 412 -5.27 -2.47 1.02
N VAL A 413 -5.89 -1.59 1.79
CA VAL A 413 -7.32 -1.25 1.71
C VAL A 413 -7.45 0.23 1.43
N ILE A 414 -8.42 0.62 0.60
CA ILE A 414 -8.82 2.02 0.41
C ILE A 414 -10.34 2.14 0.45
N SER A 415 -10.86 3.21 1.04
CA SER A 415 -12.28 3.54 0.92
C SER A 415 -12.58 4.18 -0.43
N ASN A 416 -13.65 3.75 -1.09
CA ASN A 416 -14.12 4.30 -2.37
C ASN A 416 -15.65 4.35 -2.38
N ALA A 417 -16.25 5.54 -2.32
CA ALA A 417 -17.69 5.75 -2.54
C ALA A 417 -18.62 4.74 -1.83
N GLY A 418 -18.40 4.52 -0.53
CA GLY A 418 -19.19 3.57 0.28
C GLY A 418 -18.71 2.12 0.23
N ASN A 419 -17.63 1.82 -0.48
CA ASN A 419 -16.94 0.53 -0.51
C ASN A 419 -15.57 0.59 0.18
N LEU A 420 -15.10 -0.56 0.66
CA LEU A 420 -13.73 -0.83 1.05
C LEU A 420 -13.12 -1.74 -0.01
N ASP A 421 -12.15 -1.21 -0.75
CA ASP A 421 -11.49 -1.90 -1.83
C ASP A 421 -10.19 -2.52 -1.32
N PHE A 422 -10.17 -3.85 -1.22
CA PHE A 422 -9.01 -4.61 -0.78
C PHE A 422 -8.15 -4.98 -1.99
N GLY A 423 -6.87 -4.67 -1.93
CA GLY A 423 -5.83 -5.17 -2.82
C GLY A 423 -4.83 -6.03 -2.06
N LEU A 424 -4.71 -7.28 -2.47
CA LEU A 424 -3.80 -8.25 -1.89
C LEU A 424 -2.71 -8.57 -2.90
N VAL A 425 -1.46 -8.37 -2.52
CA VAL A 425 -0.30 -8.74 -3.35
C VAL A 425 0.55 -9.74 -2.57
N GLY A 426 0.78 -10.91 -3.16
CA GLY A 426 1.67 -11.89 -2.58
C GLY A 426 2.60 -12.55 -3.57
N CYS A 427 3.66 -13.17 -3.05
CA CYS A 427 4.53 -14.03 -3.84
C CYS A 427 3.74 -15.25 -4.31
N ARG A 428 3.66 -15.46 -5.64
CA ARG A 428 2.86 -16.54 -6.24
C ARG A 428 3.23 -17.93 -5.71
N ARG A 429 4.51 -18.15 -5.39
CA ARG A 429 5.02 -19.41 -4.86
C ARG A 429 4.77 -19.55 -3.36
N SER A 430 5.10 -18.53 -2.58
CA SER A 430 5.06 -18.60 -1.11
C SER A 430 3.64 -18.45 -0.54
N VAL A 431 2.73 -17.85 -1.31
CA VAL A 431 1.31 -17.68 -0.95
C VAL A 431 0.44 -18.32 -2.05
N PRO A 432 0.44 -19.66 -2.17
CA PRO A 432 -0.29 -20.33 -3.24
C PRO A 432 -1.79 -20.04 -3.13
N HIS A 433 -2.51 -20.08 -4.25
CA HIS A 433 -3.97 -19.79 -4.28
C HIS A 433 -4.41 -18.54 -3.49
N LEU A 434 -3.60 -17.47 -3.48
CA LEU A 434 -3.85 -16.24 -2.71
C LEU A 434 -5.28 -15.71 -2.83
N GLN A 435 -5.93 -15.86 -3.99
CA GLN A 435 -7.32 -15.44 -4.19
C GLN A 435 -8.34 -16.07 -3.21
N ARG A 436 -8.03 -17.22 -2.58
CA ARG A 436 -8.91 -17.82 -1.55
C ARG A 436 -9.07 -16.91 -0.34
N LEU A 437 -8.08 -16.06 -0.04
CA LEU A 437 -8.20 -15.06 1.02
C LEU A 437 -9.39 -14.11 0.82
N LEU A 438 -9.83 -13.86 -0.42
CA LEU A 438 -11.02 -13.05 -0.67
C LEU A 438 -12.29 -13.73 -0.14
N GLY A 439 -12.43 -15.05 -0.34
CA GLY A 439 -13.53 -15.81 0.24
C GLY A 439 -13.45 -15.83 1.77
N HIS A 440 -12.25 -16.03 2.31
CA HIS A 440 -12.04 -16.02 3.77
C HIS A 440 -12.26 -14.64 4.41
N LEU A 441 -12.02 -13.54 3.68
CA LEU A 441 -12.38 -12.18 4.11
C LEU A 441 -13.89 -12.00 4.20
N ASP A 442 -14.63 -12.55 3.23
CA ASP A 442 -16.09 -12.51 3.22
C ASP A 442 -16.68 -13.32 4.37
N THR A 443 -16.21 -14.56 4.56
CA THR A 443 -16.60 -15.40 5.70
C THR A 443 -16.25 -14.76 7.04
N ALA A 444 -15.07 -14.14 7.16
CA ALA A 444 -14.67 -13.44 8.38
C ALA A 444 -15.56 -12.22 8.68
N LEU A 445 -16.07 -11.53 7.66
CA LEU A 445 -17.04 -10.45 7.83
C LEU A 445 -18.37 -11.00 8.36
N GLU A 446 -18.90 -12.07 7.75
CA GLU A 446 -20.15 -12.71 8.17
C GLU A 446 -20.06 -13.30 9.59
N ASP A 447 -18.91 -13.87 9.94
CA ASP A 447 -18.61 -14.35 11.29
C ASP A 447 -18.68 -13.21 12.32
N LEU A 448 -18.13 -12.05 11.99
CA LEU A 448 -18.18 -10.86 12.86
C LEU A 448 -19.59 -10.30 12.97
N GLU A 449 -20.35 -10.25 11.87
CA GLU A 449 -21.77 -9.85 11.86
C GLU A 449 -22.59 -10.74 12.80
N ARG A 450 -22.44 -12.07 12.68
CA ARG A 450 -23.09 -13.04 13.57
C ARG A 450 -22.66 -12.87 15.03
N ALA A 451 -21.37 -12.64 15.28
CA ALA A 451 -20.84 -12.52 16.63
C ALA A 451 -21.34 -11.28 17.38
N VAL A 452 -21.69 -10.20 16.66
CA VAL A 452 -22.19 -8.94 17.25
C VAL A 452 -23.69 -8.71 17.02
N GLY A 453 -24.36 -9.62 16.31
CA GLY A 453 -25.81 -9.62 16.11
C GLY A 453 -26.33 -8.58 15.13
N VAL A 454 -25.63 -8.34 14.01
CA VAL A 454 -26.04 -7.38 12.96
C VAL A 454 -26.22 -8.00 11.58
#